data_AF-A0A176EE66-F1
#
_entry.id   AF-A0A176EE66-F1
#
_cell.length_a   1.000
_cell.length_b   1.000
_cell.length_c   1.000
_cell.angle_alpha   90.00
_cell.angle_beta   90.00
_cell.angle_gamma   90.00
#
_symmetry.space_group_name_H-M   'P 1'
#
loop_
_entity.id
_entity.type
_entity.pdbx_description
1 polymer ?
#
loop_
_entity_poly.entity_id
_entity_poly.type
_entity_poly.pdbx_seq_one_letter_code
_entity_poly.pdbx_strand_id
1 'polypeptide(L)'
;MGFISLKSRIKFRGLINVSGFHVDPGFEGHLVYSVYNAGPSSLHIARGDPLFLLWLSKLEGEVDTDYSYGPKFPQSEISNKLVSEMAREVQSVDNLAKHVQRLEGRLNFTWFLATAITTALILLFTIIAAAPDAALENILNFFRNDT
;
A
#
# COMPACT_ATOMS: atom_id res chain seq x y z
N MET A 1 14.53 33.87 1.64
CA MET A 1 14.11 32.50 1.30
C MET A 1 13.49 31.83 2.52
N GLY A 2 12.48 30.99 2.34
CA GLY A 2 11.91 30.16 3.41
C GLY A 2 12.30 28.70 3.24
N PHE A 3 12.48 27.97 4.34
CA PHE A 3 12.64 26.51 4.34
C PHE A 3 11.59 25.88 5.23
N ILE A 4 11.03 24.76 4.79
CA ILE A 4 9.95 24.08 5.48
C ILE A 4 10.42 22.73 5.97
N SER A 5 10.10 22.44 7.23
CA SER A 5 10.40 21.16 7.84
C SER A 5 9.20 20.62 8.60
N LEU A 6 8.97 19.32 8.53
CA LEU A 6 7.99 18.62 9.36
C LEU A 6 8.49 18.53 10.80
N LYS A 7 7.60 18.74 11.76
CA LYS A 7 7.93 18.53 13.18
C LYS A 7 8.31 17.08 13.43
N SER A 8 9.40 16.89 14.18
CA SER A 8 9.98 15.57 14.47
C SER A 8 8.97 14.57 15.04
N ARG A 9 8.07 15.02 15.93
CA ARG A 9 7.02 14.17 16.53
C ARG A 9 6.17 13.44 15.50
N ILE A 10 5.85 14.09 14.39
CA ILE A 10 5.00 13.51 13.34
C ILE A 10 5.88 12.84 12.27
N LYS A 11 7.04 13.41 11.96
CA LYS A 11 8.03 12.81 11.04
C LYS A 11 8.44 11.40 11.47
N PHE A 12 8.71 11.17 12.75
CA PHE A 12 9.10 9.85 13.27
C PHE A 12 7.96 8.82 13.29
N ARG A 13 6.70 9.24 13.13
CA ARG A 13 5.58 8.33 12.93
C ARG A 13 5.45 7.86 11.47
N GLY A 14 6.38 8.27 10.60
CA GLY A 14 6.44 7.87 9.20
C GLY A 14 5.84 8.89 8.23
N LEU A 15 5.47 10.09 8.68
CA LEU A 15 5.02 11.13 7.76
C LEU A 15 6.20 11.81 7.06
N ILE A 16 6.21 11.78 5.73
CA ILE A 16 7.27 12.30 4.88
C ILE A 16 6.69 13.42 4.00
N ASN A 17 7.42 14.53 3.86
CA ASN A 17 7.10 15.54 2.84
C ASN A 17 7.62 15.04 1.48
N VAL A 18 6.74 14.89 0.50
CA VAL A 18 7.09 14.47 -0.87
C VAL A 18 7.03 15.63 -1.88
N SER A 19 6.77 16.85 -1.38
CA SER A 19 6.82 18.09 -2.15
C SER A 19 8.13 18.86 -1.91
N GLY A 20 8.23 20.08 -2.45
CA GLY A 20 9.36 20.97 -2.22
C GLY A 20 9.59 21.31 -0.74
N PHE A 21 10.83 21.70 -0.42
CA PHE A 21 11.26 22.01 0.94
C PHE A 21 11.53 23.51 1.18
N HIS A 22 11.34 24.36 0.17
CA HIS A 22 11.62 25.78 0.25
C HIS A 22 10.49 26.64 -0.32
N VAL A 23 10.49 27.90 0.10
CA VAL A 23 9.65 28.98 -0.41
C VAL A 23 10.55 30.02 -1.06
N ASP A 24 10.27 30.31 -2.32
CA ASP A 24 11.00 31.33 -3.06
C ASP A 24 10.67 32.74 -2.56
N PRO A 25 11.64 33.67 -2.63
CA PRO A 25 11.38 35.09 -2.40
C PRO A 25 10.27 35.59 -3.33
N GLY A 26 9.36 36.41 -2.81
CA GLY A 26 8.25 36.95 -3.60
C GLY A 26 7.02 36.04 -3.73
N PHE A 27 7.06 34.82 -3.17
CA PHE A 27 5.88 33.96 -3.12
C PHE A 27 4.77 34.57 -2.24
N GLU A 28 3.54 34.59 -2.76
CA GLU A 28 2.35 35.05 -2.05
C GLU A 28 1.22 34.01 -2.16
N GLY A 29 0.65 33.61 -1.01
CA GLY A 29 -0.48 32.68 -0.94
C GLY A 29 -0.31 31.56 0.09
N HIS A 30 -1.20 30.57 0.02
CA HIS A 30 -1.15 29.36 0.83
C HIS A 30 -0.11 28.39 0.27
N LEU A 31 0.71 27.86 1.17
CA LEU A 31 1.68 26.84 0.84
C LEU A 31 0.99 25.48 0.77
N VAL A 32 1.07 24.82 -0.39
CA VAL A 32 0.51 23.48 -0.59
C VAL A 32 1.62 22.44 -0.46
N TYR A 33 1.39 21.45 0.40
CA TYR A 33 2.31 20.34 0.64
C TYR A 33 1.67 19.01 0.32
N SER A 34 2.45 18.16 -0.33
CA SER A 34 2.14 16.74 -0.47
C SER A 34 2.90 15.96 0.59
N VAL A 35 2.18 15.17 1.38
CA VAL A 35 2.76 14.30 2.40
C VAL A 35 2.40 12.84 2.14
N TYR A 36 3.31 11.95 2.50
CA TYR A 36 3.15 10.51 2.38
C TYR A 36 3.33 9.83 3.73
N ASN A 37 2.43 8.93 4.09
CA ASN A 37 2.58 8.10 5.28
C ASN A 37 3.33 6.81 4.92
N ALA A 38 4.62 6.79 5.23
CA ALA A 38 5.48 5.60 5.13
C ALA A 38 5.48 4.77 6.43
N GLY A 39 4.74 5.19 7.46
CA GLY A 39 4.64 4.49 8.74
C GLY A 39 3.79 3.22 8.64
N PRO A 40 3.97 2.26 9.56
CA PRO A 40 3.22 0.99 9.56
C PRO A 40 1.76 1.14 10.02
N SER A 41 1.33 2.34 10.41
CA SER A 41 -0.01 2.58 10.97
C SER A 41 -0.64 3.83 10.39
N SER A 42 -1.97 3.87 10.35
CA SER A 42 -2.71 5.06 9.96
C SER A 42 -2.41 6.22 10.91
N LEU A 43 -2.14 7.38 10.34
CA LEU A 43 -1.88 8.61 11.08
C LEU A 43 -3.11 9.51 11.02
N HIS A 44 -3.71 9.80 12.17
CA HIS A 44 -4.82 10.75 12.28
C HIS A 44 -4.28 12.15 12.56
N ILE A 45 -4.67 13.11 11.72
CA ILE A 45 -4.26 14.52 11.80
C ILE A 45 -5.53 15.36 11.66
N ALA A 46 -5.67 16.36 12.52
CA ALA A 46 -6.78 17.31 12.47
C ALA A 46 -6.38 18.60 11.75
N ARG A 47 -7.36 19.24 11.10
CA ARG A 47 -7.16 20.60 10.57
C ARG A 47 -6.80 21.55 11.72
N GLY A 48 -5.75 22.34 11.54
CA GLY A 48 -5.22 23.25 12.56
C GLY A 48 -4.07 22.67 13.38
N ASP A 49 -3.76 21.36 13.23
CA ASP A 49 -2.59 20.79 13.88
C ASP A 49 -1.30 21.45 13.37
N PRO A 50 -0.39 21.86 14.26
CA PRO A 50 0.82 22.54 13.85
C PRO A 50 1.87 21.50 13.42
N LEU A 51 1.86 21.14 12.14
CA LEU A 51 2.69 20.05 11.56
C LEU A 51 4.04 20.51 11.03
N PHE A 52 4.11 21.74 10.52
CA PHE A 52 5.28 22.26 9.82
C PHE A 52 5.94 23.40 10.60
N LEU A 53 7.23 23.59 10.33
CA LEU A 53 8.07 24.69 10.78
C LEU A 53 8.51 25.46 9.54
N LEU A 54 8.46 26.78 9.59
CA LEU A 54 9.00 27.67 8.56
C LEU A 54 10.23 28.38 9.11
N TRP A 55 11.35 28.19 8.45
CA TRP A 55 12.62 28.83 8.75
C TRP A 55 12.86 29.92 7.71
N LEU A 56 12.98 31.17 8.16
CA LEU A 56 13.23 32.30 7.27
C LEU A 56 14.72 32.61 7.26
N SER A 57 15.27 32.73 6.05
CA SER A 57 16.64 33.15 5.82
C SER A 57 16.68 34.43 5.01
N LYS A 58 17.53 35.37 5.45
CA LYS A 58 17.83 36.58 4.71
C LYS A 58 18.81 36.23 3.59
N LEU A 59 18.50 36.66 2.38
CA LEU A 59 19.41 36.54 1.24
C LEU A 59 20.27 37.79 1.16
N GLU A 60 21.54 37.62 0.79
CA GLU A 60 22.46 38.71 0.49
C GLU A 60 22.72 38.71 -1.03
N GLY A 61 22.70 39.90 -1.64
CA GLY A 61 22.81 40.09 -3.09
C GLY A 61 21.48 40.46 -3.76
N GLU A 62 21.56 40.82 -5.05
CA GLU A 62 20.38 41.05 -5.88
C GLU A 62 19.69 39.72 -6.17
N VAL A 63 18.41 39.63 -5.85
CA VAL A 63 17.58 38.47 -6.17
C VAL A 63 16.92 38.76 -7.50
N ASP A 64 17.20 37.93 -8.50
CA ASP A 64 16.52 38.00 -9.78
C ASP A 64 15.03 37.69 -9.57
N THR A 65 14.19 38.72 -9.67
CA THR A 65 12.75 38.62 -9.45
C THR A 65 12.04 37.89 -10.59
N ASP A 66 12.67 37.75 -11.77
CA ASP A 66 12.11 36.98 -12.89
C ASP A 66 12.17 35.47 -12.63
N TYR A 67 12.98 35.02 -11.67
CA TYR A 67 13.06 33.61 -11.24
C TYR A 67 12.03 33.21 -10.18
N SER A 68 11.00 34.04 -9.97
CA SER A 68 9.90 33.72 -9.06
C SER A 68 9.07 32.55 -9.63
N TYR A 69 9.33 31.32 -9.21
CA TYR A 69 8.57 30.11 -9.58
C TYR A 69 7.18 30.05 -8.92
N GLY A 70 6.60 31.21 -8.61
CA GLY A 70 5.29 31.36 -7.99
C GLY A 70 4.18 31.52 -9.03
N PRO A 71 2.96 31.02 -8.75
CA PRO A 71 1.81 31.41 -9.55
C PRO A 71 1.68 32.94 -9.55
N LYS A 72 1.40 33.54 -10.71
CA LYS A 72 1.16 35.00 -10.85
C LYS A 72 -0.03 35.51 -10.01
N PHE A 73 -0.80 34.60 -9.42
CA PHE A 73 -1.96 34.86 -8.61
C PHE A 73 -1.83 34.16 -7.26
N PRO A 74 -2.25 34.80 -6.15
CA PRO A 74 -2.14 34.24 -4.82
C PRO A 74 -2.93 32.92 -4.74
N GLN A 75 -2.24 31.86 -4.34
CA GLN A 75 -2.87 30.54 -4.18
C GLN A 75 -3.76 30.54 -2.93
N SER A 76 -5.09 30.54 -3.10
CA SER A 76 -6.04 30.51 -1.99
C SER A 76 -6.39 29.10 -1.53
N GLU A 77 -6.40 28.14 -2.47
CA GLU A 77 -6.94 26.80 -2.24
C GLU A 77 -6.08 25.71 -2.90
N ILE A 78 -6.28 24.47 -2.45
CA ILE A 78 -5.71 23.29 -3.11
C ILE A 78 -6.50 23.06 -4.39
N SER A 79 -5.86 23.15 -5.55
CA SER A 79 -6.56 22.98 -6.82
C SER A 79 -7.06 21.54 -6.99
N ASN A 80 -8.26 21.38 -7.57
CA ASN A 80 -8.82 20.05 -7.87
C ASN A 80 -7.86 19.19 -8.70
N LYS A 81 -7.08 19.81 -9.59
CA LYS A 81 -6.05 19.14 -10.39
C LYS A 81 -5.00 18.46 -9.51
N LEU A 82 -4.45 19.15 -8.51
CA LEU A 82 -3.45 18.58 -7.58
C LEU A 82 -4.04 17.41 -6.77
N VAL A 83 -5.29 17.54 -6.33
CA VAL A 83 -5.97 16.45 -5.62
C VAL A 83 -6.16 15.23 -6.53
N SER A 84 -6.62 15.42 -7.77
CA SER A 84 -6.81 14.35 -8.73
C SER A 84 -5.50 13.65 -9.13
N GLU A 85 -4.39 14.38 -9.20
CA GLU A 85 -3.07 13.80 -9.48
C GLU A 85 -2.54 12.97 -8.31
N MET A 86 -2.77 13.41 -7.06
CA MET A 86 -2.41 12.63 -5.86
C MET A 86 -3.34 11.44 -5.59
N ALA A 87 -4.58 11.46 -6.08
CA ALA A 87 -5.55 10.40 -5.87
C ALA A 87 -5.26 9.12 -6.66
N ARG A 88 -4.25 9.10 -7.54
CA ARG A 88 -3.78 7.84 -8.14
C ARG A 88 -3.25 6.95 -7.02
N GLU A 89 -3.68 5.68 -7.04
CA GLU A 89 -3.37 4.70 -6.02
C GLU A 89 -1.85 4.51 -5.90
N VAL A 90 -1.24 5.16 -4.91
CA VAL A 90 0.14 4.87 -4.51
C VAL A 90 0.08 3.50 -3.83
N GLN A 91 0.49 2.46 -4.54
CA GLN A 91 0.63 1.11 -4.01
C GLN A 91 1.58 1.18 -2.81
N SER A 92 1.03 1.24 -1.61
CA SER A 92 1.82 1.31 -0.38
C SER A 92 2.45 -0.07 -0.12
N VAL A 93 3.59 -0.08 0.57
CA VAL A 93 4.25 -1.33 0.98
C VAL A 93 3.30 -2.19 1.83
N ASP A 94 2.40 -1.57 2.59
CA ASP A 94 1.37 -2.27 3.36
C ASP A 94 0.32 -2.95 2.45
N ASN A 95 -0.11 -2.29 1.37
CA ASN A 95 -0.99 -2.91 0.38
C ASN A 95 -0.33 -4.10 -0.30
N LEU A 96 0.97 -3.99 -0.59
CA LEU A 96 1.75 -5.10 -1.14
C LEU A 96 1.86 -6.25 -0.12
N ALA A 97 2.17 -5.96 1.15
CA ALA A 97 2.24 -6.96 2.22
C ALA A 97 0.90 -7.68 2.42
N LYS A 98 -0.22 -6.94 2.39
CA LYS A 98 -1.57 -7.52 2.41
C LYS A 98 -1.83 -8.42 1.20
N HIS A 99 -1.33 -8.04 0.02
CA HIS A 99 -1.45 -8.85 -1.18
C HIS A 99 -0.65 -10.15 -1.06
N VAL A 100 0.57 -10.08 -0.52
CA VAL A 100 1.42 -11.25 -0.25
C VAL A 100 0.75 -12.19 0.75
N GLN A 101 0.28 -11.70 1.90
CA GLN A 101 -0.42 -12.54 2.88
C GLN A 101 -1.68 -13.20 2.30
N ARG A 102 -2.43 -12.47 1.46
CA ARG A 102 -3.61 -13.01 0.78
C ARG A 102 -3.23 -14.12 -0.22
N LEU A 103 -2.12 -13.97 -0.93
CA LEU A 103 -1.59 -14.99 -1.83
C LEU A 103 -1.13 -16.24 -1.06
N GLU A 104 -0.41 -16.07 0.04
CA GLU A 104 0.01 -17.18 0.92
C GLU A 104 -1.19 -17.96 1.48
N GLY A 105 -2.24 -17.26 1.91
CA GLY A 105 -3.47 -17.89 2.38
C GLY A 105 -4.16 -18.76 1.33
N ARG A 106 -4.16 -18.32 0.06
CA ARG A 106 -4.69 -19.11 -1.06
C ARG A 106 -3.83 -20.34 -1.36
N LEU A 107 -2.50 -20.19 -1.34
CA LEU A 107 -1.59 -21.30 -1.56
C LEU A 107 -1.75 -22.38 -0.49
N ASN A 108 -1.82 -22.00 0.79
CA ASN A 108 -2.01 -22.95 1.89
C ASN A 108 -3.34 -23.69 1.77
N PHE A 109 -4.41 -23.01 1.36
CA PHE A 109 -5.70 -23.66 1.13
C PHE A 109 -5.66 -24.66 -0.05
N THR A 110 -4.99 -24.31 -1.15
CA THR A 110 -4.82 -25.23 -2.29
C THR A 110 -3.96 -26.44 -1.95
N TRP A 111 -2.87 -26.25 -1.19
CA TRP A 111 -2.03 -27.35 -0.73
C TRP A 111 -2.76 -28.26 0.27
N PHE A 112 -3.62 -27.71 1.12
CA PHE A 112 -4.46 -28.49 2.03
C PHE A 112 -5.46 -29.38 1.27
N LEU A 113 -6.15 -28.84 0.26
CA LEU A 113 -7.05 -29.62 -0.59
C LEU A 113 -6.31 -30.70 -1.38
N ALA A 114 -5.17 -30.35 -1.98
CA ALA A 114 -4.38 -31.29 -2.75
C ALA A 114 -3.84 -32.44 -1.86
N THR A 115 -3.34 -32.13 -0.67
CA THR A 115 -2.87 -33.16 0.27
C THR A 115 -4.01 -34.04 0.77
N ALA A 116 -5.19 -33.48 1.08
CA ALA A 116 -6.37 -34.25 1.49
C ALA A 116 -6.88 -35.20 0.40
N ILE A 117 -6.92 -34.75 -0.86
CA ILE A 117 -7.30 -35.61 -1.99
C ILE A 117 -6.25 -36.72 -2.19
N THR A 118 -4.96 -36.37 -2.12
CA THR A 118 -3.88 -37.34 -2.31
C THR A 118 -3.88 -38.41 -1.23
N THR A 119 -4.08 -38.04 0.05
CA THR A 119 -4.16 -39.01 1.14
C THR A 119 -5.42 -39.87 1.05
N ALA A 120 -6.57 -39.31 0.64
CA ALA A 120 -7.78 -40.08 0.41
C ALA A 120 -7.62 -41.12 -0.72
N LEU A 121 -6.94 -40.75 -1.82
CA LEU A 121 -6.63 -41.67 -2.92
C LEU A 121 -5.67 -42.78 -2.49
N ILE A 122 -4.64 -42.46 -1.72
CA ILE A 122 -3.71 -43.46 -1.17
C ILE A 122 -4.46 -44.44 -0.26
N LEU A 123 -5.30 -43.93 0.65
CA LEU A 123 -6.11 -44.78 1.53
C LEU A 123 -7.04 -45.70 0.74
N LEU A 124 -7.76 -45.16 -0.26
CA LEU A 124 -8.63 -45.96 -1.12
C LEU A 124 -7.86 -47.06 -1.86
N PHE A 125 -6.69 -46.72 -2.43
CA PHE A 125 -5.83 -47.70 -3.10
C PHE A 125 -5.33 -48.78 -2.15
N THR A 126 -4.92 -48.42 -0.93
CA THR A 126 -4.47 -49.41 0.08
C THR A 126 -5.60 -50.35 0.51
N ILE A 127 -6.84 -49.86 0.63
CA ILE A 127 -8.01 -50.69 0.97
C ILE A 127 -8.30 -51.68 -0.16
N ILE A 128 -8.25 -51.25 -1.42
CA ILE A 128 -8.49 -52.12 -2.59
C ILE A 128 -7.37 -53.16 -2.72
N ALA A 129 -6.11 -52.78 -2.54
CA ALA A 129 -4.97 -53.69 -2.65
C ALA A 129 -4.86 -54.69 -1.48
N ALA A 130 -5.37 -54.34 -0.30
CA ALA A 130 -5.43 -55.22 0.87
C ALA A 130 -6.74 -56.03 0.96
N ALA A 131 -7.69 -55.79 0.05
CA ALA A 131 -8.93 -56.54 0.01
C ALA A 131 -8.67 -57.98 -0.48
N PRO A 132 -9.17 -59.01 0.21
CA PRO A 132 -9.07 -60.39 -0.27
C PRO A 132 -9.80 -60.54 -1.61
N ASP A 133 -9.31 -61.42 -2.50
CA ASP A 133 -9.78 -61.57 -3.89
C ASP A 133 -11.32 -61.68 -4.03
N ALA A 134 -12.01 -62.26 -3.05
CA ALA A 134 -13.47 -62.36 -3.00
C ALA A 134 -14.22 -61.01 -2.87
N ALA A 135 -13.61 -60.01 -2.24
CA ALA A 135 -14.16 -58.66 -2.15
C ALA A 135 -13.92 -57.86 -3.43
N LEU A 136 -12.82 -58.14 -4.13
CA LEU A 136 -12.47 -57.54 -5.42
C LEU A 136 -13.46 -57.97 -6.51
N GLU A 137 -13.87 -59.24 -6.52
CA GLU A 137 -14.96 -59.72 -7.40
C GLU A 137 -16.32 -59.08 -7.09
N ASN A 138 -16.69 -58.90 -5.81
CA ASN A 138 -17.95 -58.26 -5.44
C ASN A 138 -18.00 -56.77 -5.84
N ILE A 139 -16.89 -56.05 -5.72
CA ILE A 139 -16.79 -54.65 -6.15
C ILE A 139 -16.84 -54.55 -7.68
N LEU A 140 -16.13 -55.42 -8.40
CA LEU A 140 -16.17 -55.47 -9.87
C LEU A 140 -17.55 -55.84 -10.40
N ASN A 141 -18.27 -56.75 -9.73
CA ASN A 141 -19.64 -57.10 -10.08
C ASN A 141 -20.65 -55.99 -9.73
N PHE A 142 -20.41 -55.20 -8.68
CA PHE A 142 -21.21 -54.03 -8.35
C PHE A 142 -21.10 -52.94 -9.44
N PHE A 143 -19.89 -52.63 -9.91
CA PHE A 143 -19.70 -51.66 -11.01
C PHE A 143 -20.14 -52.18 -12.40
N ARG A 144 -20.23 -53.50 -12.58
CA ARG A 144 -20.70 -54.12 -13.84
C ARG A 144 -22.22 -54.22 -13.95
N ASN A 145 -22.95 -54.22 -12.83
CA ASN A 145 -24.42 -54.36 -12.83
C ASN A 145 -25.19 -53.04 -12.97
N ASP A 146 -24.51 -51.89 -12.98
CA ASP A 146 -25.11 -50.55 -13.15
C ASP A 146 -24.93 -49.96 -14.58
N THR A 147 -24.55 -50.79 -15.57
CA THR A 147 -24.63 -50.46 -17.03
C THR A 147 -25.60 -51.40 -17.72
#